data_AF-A0A914YQJ7-F1
#
_entry.id   AF-A0A914YQJ7-F1
#
_cell.length_a   1.000
_cell.length_b   1.000
_cell.length_c   1.000
_cell.angle_alpha   90.00
_cell.angle_beta   90.00
_cell.angle_gamma   90.00
#
_symmetry.space_group_name_H-M   'P 1'
#
loop_
_entity.id
_entity.type
_entity.pdbx_description
1 polymer ?
#
loop_
_entity_poly.entity_id
_entity_poly.type
_entity_poly.pdbx_seq_one_letter_code
_entity_poly.pdbx_strand_id
1 'polypeptide(L)'
;MACAWIHCNICLRLPSANIRYFISNCGHIACDRCVGKKLLTPKCTICKRDAKIEEINKDLREDLRKYFVNIHDFAIKSFNEIKAIIDFQSKNCRRLMKHKVEKIQELQSTTIKHSEDAATIAKLEAQRASSS
;
A
#
# COMPACT_ATOMS: atom_id res chain seq x y z
N MET A 1 11.78 29.21 -3.10
CA MET A 1 12.16 28.97 -4.52
C MET A 1 11.51 27.68 -4.98
N ALA A 2 10.60 27.74 -5.95
CA ALA A 2 10.13 26.52 -6.60
C ALA A 2 11.28 25.97 -7.45
N CYS A 3 11.82 24.81 -7.07
CA CYS A 3 12.80 24.11 -7.90
C CYS A 3 12.08 23.60 -9.15
N ALA A 4 12.44 24.11 -10.34
CA ALA A 4 11.93 23.59 -11.60
C ALA A 4 12.57 22.23 -11.89
N TRP A 5 12.06 21.20 -11.21
CA TRP A 5 12.65 19.86 -11.20
C TRP A 5 12.56 19.18 -12.58
N ILE A 6 11.59 19.56 -13.41
CA ILE A 6 11.55 19.20 -14.84
C ILE A 6 12.27 20.28 -15.65
N HIS A 7 13.33 19.89 -16.34
CA HIS A 7 14.06 20.71 -17.31
C HIS A 7 14.90 19.82 -18.21
N CYS A 8 15.46 20.37 -19.30
CA CYS A 8 16.42 19.63 -20.12
C CYS A 8 17.73 19.49 -19.36
N ASN A 9 18.20 18.28 -19.07
CA ASN A 9 19.44 18.06 -18.33
C ASN A 9 20.71 18.32 -19.18
N ILE A 10 20.56 18.73 -20.45
CA ILE A 10 21.67 19.02 -21.36
C ILE A 10 21.84 20.53 -21.55
N CYS A 11 20.75 21.26 -21.83
CA CYS A 11 20.78 22.70 -22.08
C CYS A 11 20.08 23.53 -21.00
N LEU A 12 19.65 22.89 -19.91
CA LEU A 12 18.97 23.50 -18.75
C LEU A 12 17.67 24.25 -19.06
N ARG A 13 17.12 24.04 -20.27
CA ARG A 13 15.90 24.73 -20.71
C ARG A 13 14.68 24.25 -19.90
N LEU A 14 14.00 25.22 -19.29
CA LEU A 14 12.76 25.02 -18.53
C LEU A 14 11.57 24.75 -19.46
N PRO A 15 10.55 23.99 -18.99
CA PRO A 15 9.35 23.69 -19.75
C PRO A 15 8.63 24.93 -20.26
N SER A 16 8.16 24.88 -21.52
CA SER A 16 7.26 25.87 -22.09
C SER A 16 6.28 25.20 -23.07
N ALA A 17 5.16 25.87 -23.37
CA ALA A 17 4.06 25.28 -24.16
C ALA A 17 4.47 24.71 -25.53
N ASN A 18 5.56 25.21 -26.11
CA ASN A 18 6.01 24.86 -27.47
C ASN A 18 7.24 23.93 -27.47
N ILE A 19 7.57 23.30 -26.36
CA ILE A 19 8.74 22.43 -26.24
C ILE A 19 8.31 21.07 -25.74
N ARG A 20 8.61 20.05 -26.53
CA ARG A 20 8.43 18.66 -26.12
C ARG A 20 9.64 18.19 -25.34
N TYR A 21 9.39 17.38 -24.32
CA TYR A 21 10.43 16.78 -23.49
C TYR A 21 10.36 15.27 -23.58
N PHE A 22 11.52 14.64 -23.48
CA PHE A 22 11.70 13.20 -23.58
C PHE A 22 12.48 12.72 -22.37
N ILE A 23 12.07 11.59 -21.81
CA ILE A 23 12.79 10.87 -20.77
C ILE A 23 13.45 9.63 -21.37
N SER A 24 14.68 9.37 -20.95
CA SER A 24 15.39 8.13 -21.30
C SER A 24 15.21 7.06 -20.22
N ASN A 25 15.36 5.79 -20.58
CA ASN A 25 15.44 4.68 -19.61
C ASN A 25 16.59 4.83 -18.59
N CYS A 26 17.58 5.69 -18.87
CA CYS A 26 18.66 6.01 -17.93
C CYS A 26 18.30 7.15 -16.94
N GLY A 27 17.09 7.73 -17.05
CA GLY A 27 16.53 8.72 -16.15
C GLY A 27 16.72 10.19 -16.57
N HIS A 28 17.55 10.46 -17.60
CA HIS A 28 17.78 11.83 -18.05
C HIS A 28 16.67 12.34 -18.95
N ILE A 29 16.33 13.62 -18.76
CA ILE A 29 15.32 14.37 -19.52
C ILE A 29 16.01 15.30 -20.52
N ALA A 30 15.54 15.34 -21.77
CA ALA A 30 16.01 16.31 -22.78
C ALA A 30 14.84 16.92 -23.56
N CYS A 31 15.02 18.17 -24.02
CA CYS A 31 14.09 18.79 -24.96
C CYS A 31 14.25 18.22 -26.38
N ASP A 32 13.21 18.39 -27.18
CA ASP A 32 13.16 18.06 -28.61
C ASP A 32 14.40 18.49 -29.42
N ARG A 33 14.94 19.70 -29.18
CA ARG A 33 16.15 20.19 -29.86
C ARG A 33 17.39 19.35 -29.51
N CYS A 34 17.55 18.96 -28.25
CA CYS A 34 18.68 18.13 -27.83
C CYS A 34 18.54 16.69 -28.30
N VAL A 35 17.30 16.19 -28.35
CA VAL A 35 16.99 14.87 -28.95
C VAL A 35 17.26 14.89 -30.45
N GLY A 36 16.86 15.92 -31.19
CA GLY A 36 17.15 16.07 -32.62
C GLY A 36 18.64 16.13 -32.96
N LYS A 37 19.46 16.62 -32.01
CA LYS A 37 20.94 16.58 -32.08
C LYS A 37 21.54 15.23 -31.66
N LYS A 38 20.72 14.19 -31.45
CA LYS A 38 21.12 12.85 -31.00
C LYS A 38 21.90 12.84 -29.67
N LEU A 39 21.59 13.78 -28.77
CA LEU A 39 22.30 13.91 -27.50
C LEU A 39 21.72 13.01 -26.38
N LEU A 40 20.48 12.54 -26.53
CA LEU A 40 19.86 11.65 -25.55
C LEU A 40 19.76 10.20 -26.03
N THR A 41 19.71 9.95 -27.34
CA THR A 41 19.52 8.62 -27.95
C THR A 41 20.28 8.55 -29.29
N PRO A 42 20.84 7.39 -29.70
CA PRO A 42 20.79 6.06 -29.06
C PRO A 42 21.68 5.93 -27.83
N LYS A 43 22.58 6.88 -27.57
CA LYS A 43 23.48 6.89 -26.41
C LYS A 43 23.35 8.22 -25.68
N CYS A 44 23.09 8.17 -24.38
CA CYS A 44 22.94 9.37 -23.55
C CYS A 44 24.28 10.08 -23.40
N THR A 45 24.37 11.37 -23.75
CA THR A 45 25.62 12.12 -23.61
C THR A 45 26.00 12.43 -22.17
N ILE A 46 25.04 12.38 -21.24
CA ILE A 46 25.25 12.67 -19.82
C ILE A 46 25.93 11.48 -19.13
N CYS A 47 25.32 10.29 -19.15
CA CYS A 47 25.87 9.11 -18.46
C CYS A 47 26.51 8.06 -19.38
N LYS A 48 26.58 8.31 -20.69
CA LYS A 48 27.21 7.44 -21.70
C LYS A 48 26.60 6.03 -21.82
N ARG A 49 25.41 5.77 -21.25
CA ARG A 49 24.67 4.52 -21.43
C ARG A 49 23.83 4.54 -22.70
N ASP A 50 23.57 3.35 -23.25
CA ASP A 50 22.58 3.20 -24.32
C ASP A 50 21.20 3.59 -23.80
N ALA A 51 20.47 4.33 -24.62
CA ALA A 51 19.31 5.08 -24.21
C ALA A 51 18.18 4.96 -25.23
N LYS A 52 17.07 4.39 -24.77
CA LYS A 52 15.76 4.50 -25.44
C LYS A 52 15.01 5.64 -24.79
N ILE A 53 14.29 6.41 -25.59
CA ILE A 53 13.56 7.59 -25.13
C ILE A 53 12.07 7.45 -25.37
N GLU A 54 11.30 8.14 -24.55
CA GLU A 54 9.85 8.25 -24.65
C GLU A 54 9.47 9.72 -24.40
N GLU A 55 8.46 10.21 -25.12
CA GLU A 55 7.96 11.57 -24.93
C GLU A 55 7.20 11.67 -23.61
N ILE A 56 7.47 12.72 -22.84
CA ILE A 56 6.76 13.03 -21.60
C ILE A 56 5.42 13.67 -21.99
N ASN A 57 4.39 12.85 -22.14
CA ASN A 57 3.03 13.27 -22.46
C ASN A 57 2.00 12.43 -21.68
N LYS A 58 0.71 12.60 -22.01
CA LYS A 58 -0.40 11.88 -21.36
C LYS A 58 -0.37 10.36 -21.57
N ASP A 59 0.29 9.92 -22.64
CA ASP A 59 0.39 8.52 -23.07
C ASP A 59 1.69 7.86 -22.56
N LEU A 60 2.46 8.55 -21.72
CA LEU A 60 3.67 8.03 -21.09
C LEU A 60 3.34 6.75 -20.29
N ARG A 61 4.15 5.70 -20.48
CA ARG A 61 3.99 4.42 -19.78
C ARG A 61 3.91 4.60 -18.26
N GLU A 62 3.07 3.77 -17.64
CA GLU A 62 2.69 3.92 -16.24
C GLU A 62 3.88 3.82 -15.25
N ASP A 63 4.87 2.98 -15.57
CA ASP A 63 6.10 2.83 -14.81
C ASP A 63 6.93 4.13 -14.73
N LEU A 64 6.83 4.98 -15.75
CA LEU A 64 7.49 6.29 -15.80
C LEU A 64 6.58 7.42 -15.31
N ARG A 65 5.27 7.35 -15.59
CA ARG A 65 4.29 8.37 -15.20
C ARG A 65 4.28 8.66 -13.71
N LYS A 66 4.54 7.65 -12.87
CA LYS A 66 4.65 7.79 -11.40
C LYS A 66 5.73 8.78 -10.94
N TYR A 67 6.72 9.11 -11.77
CA TYR A 67 7.74 10.11 -11.43
C TYR A 67 7.28 11.55 -11.71
N PHE A 68 6.17 11.73 -12.44
CA PHE A 68 5.66 13.03 -12.87
C PHE A 68 4.35 13.43 -12.18
N VAL A 69 3.88 12.64 -11.21
CA VAL A 69 2.71 12.99 -10.40
C VAL A 69 3.09 13.97 -9.29
N ASN A 70 2.11 14.73 -8.81
CA ASN A 70 2.27 15.52 -7.61
C ASN A 70 2.51 14.58 -6.41
N ILE A 71 3.65 14.74 -5.73
CA ILE A 71 4.05 13.87 -4.61
C ILE A 71 3.08 13.96 -3.42
N HIS A 72 2.51 15.13 -3.16
CA HIS A 72 1.57 15.34 -2.07
C HIS A 72 0.26 14.60 -2.33
N ASP A 73 -0.28 14.72 -3.54
CA ASP A 73 -1.52 14.03 -3.93
C ASP A 73 -1.32 12.52 -3.97
N PHE A 74 -0.17 12.07 -4.50
CA PHE A 74 0.21 10.67 -4.47
C PHE A 74 0.32 10.13 -3.05
N ALA A 75 0.94 10.88 -2.14
CA ALA A 75 1.07 10.50 -0.74
C ALA A 75 -0.31 10.38 -0.08
N ILE A 76 -1.18 11.39 -0.20
CA ILE A 76 -2.54 11.36 0.35
C ILE A 76 -3.31 10.14 -0.16
N LYS A 77 -3.28 9.90 -1.48
CA LYS A 77 -3.95 8.75 -2.08
C LYS A 77 -3.43 7.43 -1.49
N SER A 78 -2.11 7.27 -1.44
CA SER A 78 -1.47 6.07 -0.91
C SER A 78 -1.80 5.85 0.56
N PHE A 79 -1.78 6.91 1.38
CA PHE A 79 -2.15 6.82 2.80
C PHE A 79 -3.60 6.40 2.99
N ASN A 80 -4.53 6.90 2.18
CA ASN A 80 -5.93 6.50 2.25
C ASN A 80 -6.13 5.03 1.88
N GLU A 81 -5.43 4.55 0.86
CA GLU A 81 -5.45 3.13 0.47
C GLU A 81 -4.91 2.24 1.60
N ILE A 82 -3.77 2.61 2.19
CA ILE A 82 -3.18 1.90 3.34
C ILE A 82 -4.14 1.89 4.53
N LYS A 83 -4.75 3.04 4.85
CA LYS A 83 -5.73 3.16 5.94
C LYS A 83 -6.93 2.22 5.71
N ALA A 84 -7.47 2.17 4.50
CA ALA A 84 -8.58 1.29 4.17
C ALA A 84 -8.23 -0.19 4.38
N ILE A 85 -7.01 -0.59 4.02
CA ILE A 85 -6.50 -1.95 4.26
C ILE A 85 -6.41 -2.25 5.76
N ILE A 86 -5.82 -1.33 6.55
CA ILE A 86 -5.71 -1.47 8.01
C ILE A 86 -7.10 -1.57 8.66
N ASP A 87 -8.03 -0.72 8.26
CA ASP A 87 -9.40 -0.72 8.78
C ASP A 87 -10.10 -2.04 8.49
N PHE A 88 -9.94 -2.57 7.28
CA PHE A 88 -10.49 -3.88 6.90
C PHE A 88 -9.91 -5.01 7.75
N GLN A 89 -8.59 -5.07 7.89
CA GLN A 89 -7.91 -6.10 8.69
C GLN A 89 -8.31 -6.01 10.17
N SER A 90 -8.32 -4.80 10.74
CA SER A 90 -8.71 -4.53 12.13
C SER A 90 -10.14 -4.96 12.43
N LYS A 91 -11.08 -4.70 11.51
CA LYS A 91 -12.47 -5.13 11.64
C LYS A 91 -12.59 -6.66 11.66
N ASN A 92 -11.86 -7.36 10.80
CA ASN A 92 -11.86 -8.83 10.78
C ASN A 92 -11.26 -9.41 12.07
N CYS A 93 -10.14 -8.88 12.55
CA CYS A 93 -9.55 -9.28 13.82
C CYS A 93 -10.53 -9.07 14.98
N ARG A 94 -11.23 -7.93 15.03
CA ARG A 94 -12.24 -7.65 16.07
C ARG A 94 -13.39 -8.64 16.04
N ARG A 95 -13.90 -9.00 14.86
CA ARG A 95 -14.97 -10.01 14.70
C ARG A 95 -14.52 -11.37 15.23
N LEU A 96 -13.30 -11.80 14.89
CA LEU A 96 -12.74 -13.06 15.38
C LEU A 96 -12.60 -13.05 16.90
N MET A 97 -12.07 -11.97 17.49
CA MET A 97 -11.92 -11.87 18.94
C MET A 97 -13.27 -11.87 19.64
N LYS A 98 -14.27 -11.16 19.12
CA LYS A 98 -15.63 -11.19 19.66
C LYS A 98 -16.19 -12.60 19.69
N HIS A 99 -16.11 -13.33 18.57
CA HIS A 99 -16.58 -14.71 18.49
C HIS A 99 -15.86 -15.64 19.48
N LYS A 100 -14.55 -15.49 19.63
CA LYS A 100 -13.77 -16.26 20.61
C LYS A 100 -14.20 -15.98 22.05
N VAL A 101 -14.39 -14.71 22.40
CA VAL A 101 -14.86 -14.31 23.74
C VAL A 101 -16.24 -14.89 24.04
N GLU A 102 -17.19 -14.76 23.10
CA GLU A 102 -18.53 -15.33 23.22
C GLU A 102 -18.48 -16.85 23.43
N LYS A 103 -17.61 -17.55 22.68
CA LYS A 103 -17.45 -19.00 22.82
C LYS A 103 -16.88 -19.41 24.17
N ILE A 104 -15.90 -18.65 24.69
CA ILE A 104 -15.33 -18.88 26.01
C ILE A 104 -16.41 -18.70 27.09
N GLN A 105 -17.23 -17.65 27.00
CA GLN A 105 -18.32 -17.40 27.96
C GLN A 105 -19.37 -18.53 27.94
N GLU A 106 -19.73 -19.02 26.76
CA GLU A 106 -20.63 -20.16 26.61
C GLU A 106 -20.07 -21.40 27.33
N LEU A 107 -18.82 -21.78 27.03
CA LEU A 107 -18.16 -22.94 27.65
C LEU A 107 -18.03 -22.80 29.18
N GLN A 108 -17.74 -21.60 29.69
CA GLN A 108 -17.70 -21.33 31.12
C GLN A 108 -19.07 -21.54 31.77
N SER A 109 -20.15 -21.06 31.16
CA SER A 109 -21.50 -21.24 31.67
C SER A 109 -21.92 -22.71 31.73
N THR A 110 -21.57 -23.50 30.72
CA THR A 110 -21.83 -24.94 30.69
C THR A 110 -21.03 -25.67 31.77
N THR A 111 -19.76 -25.28 31.96
CA THR A 111 -18.90 -25.88 32.99
C THR A 111 -19.45 -25.63 34.40
N ILE A 112 -19.94 -24.42 34.68
CA ILE A 112 -20.57 -24.08 35.96
C ILE A 112 -21.81 -24.95 36.20
N LYS A 113 -22.72 -25.03 35.23
CA LYS A 113 -23.93 -25.89 35.36
C LYS A 113 -23.58 -27.34 35.63
N HIS A 114 -22.62 -27.89 34.89
CA HIS A 114 -22.16 -29.26 35.09
C HIS A 114 -21.58 -29.48 36.49
N SER A 115 -20.92 -28.48 37.07
CA SER A 115 -20.40 -28.55 38.43
C SER A 115 -21.50 -28.53 39.51
N GLU A 116 -22.56 -27.75 39.28
CA GLU A 116 -23.74 -27.69 40.15
C GLU A 116 -24.54 -29.01 40.10
N ASP A 117 -24.73 -29.56 38.90
CA ASP A 117 -25.39 -30.85 38.70
C ASP A 117 -24.60 -31.98 39.38
N ALA A 118 -23.27 -32.03 39.20
CA ALA A 118 -22.41 -33.01 39.84
C ALA A 118 -22.47 -32.93 41.38
N ALA A 119 -22.48 -31.72 41.95
CA ALA A 119 -22.62 -31.52 43.38
C ALA A 119 -23.99 -31.98 43.90
N THR A 120 -25.04 -31.80 43.11
CA THR A 120 -26.40 -32.24 43.44
C THR A 120 -26.50 -33.77 43.42
N ILE A 121 -25.95 -34.42 42.39
CA ILE A 121 -25.90 -35.89 42.29
C ILE A 121 -25.16 -36.48 43.49
N ALA A 122 -23.98 -35.96 43.83
CA ALA A 122 -23.20 -36.44 44.97
C ALA A 122 -23.97 -36.34 46.31
N LYS A 123 -24.76 -35.28 46.51
CA LYS A 123 -25.61 -35.14 47.71
C LYS A 123 -26.72 -36.19 47.76
N LEU A 124 -27.39 -36.44 46.63
CA LEU A 124 -28.45 -37.45 46.54
C LEU A 124 -27.91 -38.87 46.79
N GLU A 125 -26.72 -39.18 46.25
CA GLU A 125 -26.05 -40.46 46.49
C GLU A 125 -25.70 -40.65 47.97
N ALA A 126 -25.16 -39.62 48.63
CA ALA A 126 -24.84 -39.66 50.05
C ALA A 126 -26.08 -39.86 50.95
N GLN A 127 -27.20 -39.20 50.63
CA GLN A 127 -28.47 -39.39 51.35
C GLN A 127 -29.04 -40.80 51.18
N ARG A 128 -28.88 -41.40 49.99
CA ARG A 128 -29.34 -42.76 49.72
C ARG A 128 -28.52 -43.79 50.48
N ALA A 129 -27.20 -43.58 50.60
CA ALA A 129 -26.29 -44.45 51.34
C ALA A 129 -26.53 -44.44 52.86
N SER A 130 -27.02 -43.34 53.44
CA SER A 130 -27.35 -43.25 54.87
C SER A 130 -28.76 -43.75 55.23
N SER A 131 -29.58 -44.04 54.21
CA SER A 131 -30.94 -44.59 54.34
C SER A 131 -30.99 -46.11 54.15
N SER A 132 -29.85 -46.75 53.90
CA SER A 132 -29.66 -48.18 53.63
C SER A 132 -28.90 -48.82 54.79
#